data_AF-A0A844G6D4-F1
#
_entry.id   AF-A0A844G6D4-F1
#
_cell.length_a   1.000
_cell.length_b   1.000
_cell.length_c   1.000
_cell.angle_alpha   90.00
_cell.angle_beta   90.00
_cell.angle_gamma   90.00
#
_symmetry.space_group_name_H-M   'P 1'
#
loop_
_entity.id
_entity.type
_entity.pdbx_description
1 polymer ?
#
loop_
_entity_poly.entity_id
_entity_poly.type
_entity_poly.pdbx_seq_one_letter_code
_entity_poly.pdbx_strand_id
1 'polypeptide(L)'
;MSASGLEIVRQSVYIWSQTWSLLMISPGKTVVLTFDDAVSNHAAFAAPLLLELGFHATFFICEFPPDFAVNKRQYMTWEQIRSLDAAGFEIANHTMTHAGLSAMAPETCEKEIELLEARFRDVGLPRSRAFGYPGGPAADYAPPLLKKLGFRFARTVEDRAWEPDRDDPYLIPAVAVHGADDSNFRRALSYAQSGGIPVLVYHGIPDRLHPWVDTPPELFESEMRYLKRENYRVLAFRDLLQS
;
A
#
# COMPACT_ATOMS: atom_id res chain seq x y z
N MET A 1 11.54 -64.18 -7.63
CA MET A 1 12.60 -63.52 -6.82
C MET A 1 13.26 -62.51 -7.76
N SER A 2 12.87 -61.23 -7.72
CA SER A 2 13.47 -60.15 -6.88
C SER A 2 14.90 -59.79 -7.31
N ALA A 3 15.31 -58.53 -7.51
CA ALA A 3 14.60 -57.24 -7.38
C ALA A 3 15.33 -56.10 -8.16
N SER A 4 14.69 -54.92 -8.14
CA SER A 4 15.18 -53.55 -8.34
C SER A 4 16.69 -53.23 -8.32
N GLY A 5 17.08 -52.17 -9.05
CA GLY A 5 18.24 -51.33 -8.73
C GLY A 5 18.65 -50.38 -9.86
N LEU A 6 18.21 -49.12 -9.84
CA LEU A 6 18.50 -48.13 -10.90
C LEU A 6 18.79 -46.75 -10.28
N GLU A 7 20.09 -46.43 -10.16
CA GLU A 7 20.71 -45.16 -9.74
C GLU A 7 22.18 -45.20 -10.24
N ILE A 8 22.96 -44.15 -10.52
CA ILE A 8 22.81 -42.68 -10.72
C ILE A 8 23.99 -42.30 -11.69
N VAL A 9 23.99 -41.22 -12.49
CA VAL A 9 24.79 -39.98 -12.30
C VAL A 9 24.44 -38.96 -13.41
N ARG A 10 23.79 -37.87 -12.98
CA ARG A 10 23.96 -36.45 -13.36
C ARG A 10 24.42 -36.08 -14.79
N GLN A 11 23.58 -35.31 -15.48
CA GLN A 11 23.78 -33.86 -15.63
C GLN A 11 22.48 -33.17 -16.07
N SER A 12 21.99 -32.22 -15.26
CA SER A 12 20.86 -31.34 -15.60
C SER A 12 21.20 -29.91 -15.21
N VAL A 13 21.21 -29.01 -16.19
CA VAL A 13 21.39 -27.57 -15.98
C VAL A 13 20.09 -27.01 -15.40
N TYR A 14 20.13 -26.52 -14.16
CA TYR A 14 18.99 -25.87 -13.53
C TYR A 14 18.79 -24.47 -14.10
N ILE A 15 17.87 -24.32 -15.05
CA ILE A 15 17.32 -23.03 -15.45
C ILE A 15 16.17 -22.71 -14.49
N TRP A 16 16.37 -21.73 -13.61
CA TRP A 16 15.33 -21.23 -12.71
C TRP A 16 14.41 -20.24 -13.45
N SER A 17 13.36 -20.74 -14.09
CA SER A 17 12.24 -19.89 -14.51
C SER A 17 11.27 -19.72 -13.33
N GLN A 18 11.28 -18.55 -12.68
CA GLN A 18 10.19 -18.16 -11.77
C GLN A 18 8.97 -17.77 -12.61
N THR A 19 8.19 -18.76 -13.02
CA THR A 19 6.89 -18.56 -13.65
C THR A 19 5.86 -18.17 -12.58
N TRP A 20 5.68 -16.87 -12.37
CA TRP A 20 4.54 -16.33 -11.64
C TRP A 20 3.25 -16.82 -12.30
N SER A 21 2.38 -17.46 -11.52
CA SER A 21 1.11 -17.98 -12.03
C SER A 21 0.05 -16.88 -12.01
N LEU A 22 0.15 -15.95 -12.97
CA LEU A 22 -0.71 -14.79 -13.24
C LEU A 22 -2.22 -15.09 -13.46
N LEU A 23 -2.70 -16.27 -13.08
CA LEU A 23 -4.02 -16.82 -13.39
C LEU A 23 -5.14 -16.36 -12.44
N MET A 24 -4.86 -15.51 -11.45
CA MET A 24 -5.81 -15.11 -10.40
C MET A 24 -6.11 -13.61 -10.32
N ILE A 25 -5.46 -12.74 -11.10
CA ILE A 25 -5.80 -11.32 -11.21
C ILE A 25 -6.24 -11.02 -12.64
N SER A 26 -7.56 -10.88 -12.85
CA SER A 26 -8.08 -10.36 -14.12
C SER A 26 -7.95 -8.82 -14.12
N PRO A 27 -7.21 -8.22 -15.08
CA PRO A 27 -6.93 -6.78 -15.04
C PRO A 27 -8.15 -5.85 -15.14
N GLY A 28 -9.30 -6.34 -15.62
CA GLY A 28 -10.45 -5.48 -15.91
C GLY A 28 -11.18 -4.90 -14.68
N LYS A 29 -11.05 -5.52 -13.50
CA LYS A 29 -11.80 -5.13 -12.27
C LYS A 29 -11.02 -5.39 -10.97
N THR A 30 -9.74 -5.05 -10.94
CA THR A 30 -8.92 -5.12 -9.71
C THR A 30 -8.37 -3.73 -9.39
N VAL A 31 -8.41 -3.33 -8.12
CA VAL A 31 -7.72 -2.13 -7.60
C VAL A 31 -6.97 -2.47 -6.31
N VAL A 32 -5.87 -1.78 -6.06
CA VAL A 32 -5.19 -1.77 -4.75
C VAL A 32 -5.63 -0.50 -4.04
N LEU A 33 -6.08 -0.60 -2.78
CA LEU A 33 -6.61 0.53 -2.02
C LEU A 33 -5.67 0.89 -0.87
N THR A 34 -5.29 2.16 -0.78
CA THR A 34 -4.30 2.64 0.17
C THR A 34 -4.68 3.97 0.82
N PHE A 35 -4.21 4.16 2.05
CA PHE A 35 -4.49 5.33 2.88
C PHE A 35 -3.20 5.81 3.53
N ASP A 36 -2.96 7.12 3.53
CA ASP A 36 -1.70 7.73 3.98
C ASP A 36 -1.85 8.51 5.31
N ASP A 37 -0.74 9.03 5.84
CA ASP A 37 -0.70 10.03 6.91
C ASP A 37 -1.31 9.69 8.29
N ALA A 38 -1.81 8.46 8.47
CA ALA A 38 -2.45 8.00 9.70
C ALA A 38 -3.61 8.90 10.22
N VAL A 39 -4.41 9.47 9.31
CA VAL A 39 -5.53 10.37 9.63
C VAL A 39 -6.57 9.65 10.51
N SER A 40 -7.04 10.30 11.57
CA SER A 40 -7.92 9.73 12.61
C SER A 40 -9.22 9.14 12.05
N ASN A 41 -9.78 9.78 11.02
CA ASN A 41 -11.02 9.36 10.38
C ASN A 41 -10.86 8.09 9.52
N HIS A 42 -9.64 7.62 9.26
CA HIS A 42 -9.41 6.29 8.69
C HIS A 42 -9.94 5.19 9.61
N ALA A 43 -9.64 5.27 10.91
CA ALA A 43 -10.18 4.35 11.90
C ALA A 43 -11.66 4.63 12.24
N ALA A 44 -12.08 5.90 12.25
CA ALA A 44 -13.44 6.26 12.67
C ALA A 44 -14.52 6.08 11.59
N PHE A 45 -14.16 6.16 10.30
CA PHE A 45 -15.11 6.16 9.19
C PHE A 45 -14.72 5.19 8.06
N ALA A 46 -13.50 5.30 7.51
CA ALA A 46 -13.12 4.52 6.34
C ALA A 46 -13.08 3.01 6.63
N ALA A 47 -12.35 2.58 7.66
CA ALA A 47 -12.20 1.17 8.00
C ALA A 47 -13.52 0.44 8.31
N PRO A 48 -14.47 1.00 9.11
CA PRO A 48 -15.81 0.42 9.26
C PRO A 48 -16.54 0.17 7.93
N LEU A 49 -16.50 1.13 6.99
CA LEU A 49 -17.13 0.96 5.67
C LEU A 49 -16.42 -0.12 4.83
N LEU A 50 -15.09 -0.16 4.86
CA LEU A 50 -14.33 -1.20 4.14
C LEU A 50 -14.63 -2.61 4.67
N LEU A 51 -14.82 -2.76 5.98
CA LEU A 51 -15.28 -4.02 6.59
C LEU A 51 -16.71 -4.39 6.14
N GLU A 52 -17.65 -3.43 6.11
CA GLU A 52 -19.01 -3.63 5.59
C GLU A 52 -18.99 -4.16 4.15
N LEU A 53 -18.12 -3.59 3.31
CA LEU A 53 -18.00 -3.94 1.90
C LEU A 53 -17.13 -5.18 1.65
N GLY A 54 -16.42 -5.68 2.65
CA GLY A 54 -15.47 -6.80 2.52
C GLY A 54 -14.25 -6.46 1.67
N PHE A 55 -13.74 -5.24 1.81
CA PHE A 55 -12.57 -4.73 1.09
C PHE A 55 -11.32 -4.82 1.94
N HIS A 56 -10.19 -5.13 1.31
CA HIS A 56 -8.87 -5.03 1.92
C HIS A 56 -8.23 -3.68 1.58
N ALA A 57 -7.34 -3.20 2.45
CA ALA A 57 -6.60 -1.96 2.23
C ALA A 57 -5.26 -1.93 2.99
N THR A 58 -4.38 -1.02 2.55
CA THR A 58 -3.07 -0.74 3.18
C THR A 58 -3.08 0.66 3.79
N PHE A 59 -2.80 0.78 5.09
CA PHE A 59 -2.63 2.05 5.78
C PHE A 59 -1.14 2.32 6.00
N PHE A 60 -0.62 3.33 5.29
CA PHE A 60 0.74 3.84 5.42
C PHE A 60 0.79 4.85 6.58
N ILE A 61 1.57 4.54 7.61
CA ILE A 61 1.62 5.27 8.88
C ILE A 61 2.90 6.11 8.98
N CYS A 62 2.80 7.27 9.61
CA CYS A 62 3.91 8.10 10.09
C CYS A 62 3.50 8.85 11.37
N GLU A 63 4.45 9.47 12.09
CA GLU A 63 4.18 10.21 13.34
C GLU A 63 4.27 11.75 13.21
N PHE A 64 4.50 12.36 12.04
CA PHE A 64 4.53 13.84 11.83
C PHE A 64 5.00 14.66 13.07
N PRO A 65 6.17 14.36 13.69
CA PRO A 65 6.41 14.80 15.05
C PRO A 65 6.60 16.32 15.10
N PRO A 66 6.00 17.02 16.10
CA PRO A 66 5.37 16.48 17.30
C PRO A 66 3.87 16.15 17.17
N ASP A 67 3.24 16.45 16.03
CA ASP A 67 1.78 16.61 15.95
C ASP A 67 0.99 15.32 16.16
N PHE A 68 1.47 14.17 15.68
CA PHE A 68 0.81 12.89 15.97
C PHE A 68 0.73 12.64 17.49
N ALA A 69 1.76 12.98 18.26
CA ALA A 69 1.79 12.69 19.69
C ALA A 69 0.72 13.49 20.47
N VAL A 70 0.35 14.68 20.00
CA VAL A 70 -0.54 15.62 20.72
C VAL A 70 -1.92 15.79 20.07
N ASN A 71 -2.03 15.69 18.75
CA ASN A 71 -3.25 15.99 18.00
C ASN A 71 -4.03 14.72 17.61
N LYS A 72 -4.59 14.03 18.61
CA LYS A 72 -5.46 12.85 18.40
C LYS A 72 -6.87 13.14 17.89
N ARG A 73 -7.16 14.40 17.53
CA ARG A 73 -8.31 14.75 16.69
C ARG A 73 -7.96 14.57 15.21
N GLN A 74 -6.74 14.92 14.83
CA GLN A 74 -6.24 14.79 13.46
C GLN A 74 -5.71 13.39 13.15
N TYR A 75 -4.88 12.82 14.04
CA TYR A 75 -4.14 11.59 13.77
C TYR A 75 -4.60 10.44 14.67
N MET A 76 -4.56 9.22 14.16
CA MET A 76 -4.91 8.01 14.91
C MET A 76 -4.04 7.82 16.15
N THR A 77 -4.57 7.19 17.19
CA THR A 77 -3.75 6.61 18.26
C THR A 77 -3.10 5.30 17.81
N TRP A 78 -2.01 4.90 18.47
CA TRP A 78 -1.44 3.56 18.25
C TRP A 78 -2.40 2.41 18.58
N GLU A 79 -3.40 2.65 19.42
CA GLU A 79 -4.47 1.69 19.69
C GLU A 79 -5.44 1.56 18.51
N GLN A 80 -5.80 2.68 17.86
CA GLN A 80 -6.59 2.65 16.63
C GLN A 80 -5.81 1.96 15.49
N ILE A 81 -4.51 2.23 15.33
CA ILE A 81 -3.67 1.57 14.32
C ILE A 81 -3.58 0.05 14.57
N ARG A 82 -3.40 -0.40 15.82
CA ARG A 82 -3.49 -1.84 16.16
C ARG A 82 -4.87 -2.43 15.89
N SER A 83 -5.94 -1.65 16.11
CA SER A 83 -7.30 -2.10 15.84
C SER A 83 -7.55 -2.31 14.34
N LEU A 84 -6.89 -1.54 13.47
CA LEU A 84 -6.91 -1.77 12.02
C LEU A 84 -6.21 -3.09 11.64
N ASP A 85 -5.02 -3.37 12.17
CA ASP A 85 -4.32 -4.65 11.95
C ASP A 85 -5.15 -5.84 12.47
N ALA A 86 -5.70 -5.74 13.68
CA ALA A 86 -6.54 -6.76 14.29
C ALA A 86 -7.88 -6.97 13.55
N ALA A 87 -8.41 -5.93 12.89
CA ALA A 87 -9.56 -6.04 11.98
C ALA A 87 -9.19 -6.66 10.62
N GLY A 88 -7.91 -6.92 10.37
CA GLY A 88 -7.43 -7.52 9.14
C GLY A 88 -7.14 -6.52 8.03
N PHE A 89 -6.74 -5.28 8.33
CA PHE A 89 -6.12 -4.37 7.35
C PHE A 89 -4.59 -4.50 7.35
N GLU A 90 -3.89 -4.05 6.30
CA GLU A 90 -2.43 -4.03 6.31
C GLU A 90 -1.91 -2.70 6.85
N ILE A 91 -0.95 -2.75 7.77
CA ILE A 91 -0.22 -1.57 8.26
C ILE A 91 1.17 -1.55 7.63
N ALA A 92 1.57 -0.38 7.11
CA ALA A 92 2.78 -0.21 6.31
C ALA A 92 3.50 1.11 6.62
N ASN A 93 4.76 1.21 6.18
CA ASN A 93 5.67 2.28 6.56
C ASN A 93 5.55 3.51 5.63
N HIS A 94 5.43 4.71 6.21
CA HIS A 94 5.47 5.99 5.50
C HIS A 94 6.59 6.92 6.02
N THR A 95 7.71 6.36 6.48
CA THR A 95 8.75 6.99 7.32
C THR A 95 8.25 7.43 8.69
N MET A 96 9.15 7.62 9.65
CA MET A 96 8.79 8.17 10.97
C MET A 96 8.24 9.61 10.86
N THR A 97 8.94 10.49 10.12
CA THR A 97 8.66 11.94 10.13
C THR A 97 7.86 12.46 8.92
N HIS A 98 7.42 11.59 8.01
CA HIS A 98 6.87 11.97 6.69
C HIS A 98 7.90 12.78 5.85
N ALA A 99 9.18 12.42 5.94
CA ALA A 99 10.24 13.10 5.22
C ALA A 99 10.44 12.49 3.82
N GLY A 100 10.34 13.32 2.78
CA GLY A 100 10.52 12.91 1.39
C GLY A 100 11.95 12.45 1.07
N LEU A 101 12.10 11.25 0.51
CA LEU A 101 13.41 10.60 0.34
C LEU A 101 14.35 11.35 -0.61
N SER A 102 13.81 12.04 -1.61
CA SER A 102 14.60 12.81 -2.59
C SER A 102 15.46 13.94 -1.98
N ALA A 103 15.22 14.31 -0.72
CA ALA A 103 15.96 15.38 -0.01
C ALA A 103 16.94 14.86 1.07
N MET A 104 17.11 13.55 1.25
CA MET A 104 17.92 12.98 2.33
C MET A 104 19.01 12.01 1.85
N ALA A 105 20.03 11.82 2.69
CA ALA A 105 21.06 10.80 2.47
C ALA A 105 20.50 9.38 2.74
N PRO A 106 21.02 8.33 2.08
CA PRO A 106 20.57 6.95 2.27
C PRO A 106 20.57 6.49 3.73
N GLU A 107 21.57 6.89 4.52
CA GLU A 107 21.72 6.53 5.93
C GLU A 107 20.73 7.26 6.84
N THR A 108 20.19 8.41 6.41
CA THR A 108 19.09 9.10 7.08
C THR A 108 17.76 8.42 6.73
N CYS A 109 17.58 8.01 5.48
CA CYS A 109 16.42 7.23 5.04
C CYS A 109 16.31 5.90 5.78
N GLU A 110 17.40 5.14 5.90
CA GLU A 110 17.42 3.87 6.63
C GLU A 110 17.03 4.06 8.11
N LYS A 111 17.43 5.16 8.74
CA LYS A 111 17.01 5.50 10.11
C LYS A 111 15.54 5.88 10.21
N GLU A 112 15.03 6.71 9.31
CA GLU A 112 13.62 7.11 9.27
C GLU A 112 12.68 5.91 9.11
N ILE A 113 13.08 4.93 8.31
CA ILE A 113 12.35 3.66 8.11
C ILE A 113 12.43 2.80 9.38
N GLU A 114 13.63 2.50 9.88
CA GLU A 114 13.81 1.61 11.04
C GLU A 114 13.30 2.20 12.37
N LEU A 115 13.23 3.53 12.52
CA LEU A 115 12.55 4.16 13.66
C LEU A 115 11.07 3.80 13.70
N LEU A 116 10.38 3.81 12.55
CA LEU A 116 8.97 3.43 12.48
C LEU A 116 8.78 1.92 12.58
N GLU A 117 9.64 1.09 11.96
CA GLU A 117 9.60 -0.37 12.15
C GLU A 117 9.88 -0.78 13.61
N ALA A 118 10.77 -0.05 14.31
CA ALA A 118 10.97 -0.22 15.74
C ALA A 118 9.69 0.11 16.51
N ARG A 119 9.02 1.20 16.15
CA ARG A 119 7.75 1.59 16.77
C ARG A 119 6.63 0.57 16.54
N PHE A 120 6.52 0.02 15.33
CA PHE A 120 5.59 -1.06 15.00
C PHE A 120 5.83 -2.29 15.90
N ARG A 121 7.08 -2.75 16.00
CA ARG A 121 7.47 -3.85 16.89
C ARG A 121 7.12 -3.57 18.35
N ASP A 122 7.39 -2.36 18.85
CA ASP A 122 7.11 -1.99 20.25
C ASP A 122 5.61 -1.98 20.59
N VAL A 123 4.74 -1.77 19.60
CA VAL A 123 3.28 -1.90 19.76
C VAL A 123 2.72 -3.26 19.31
N GLY A 124 3.58 -4.21 18.91
CA GLY A 124 3.18 -5.56 18.52
C GLY A 124 2.58 -5.69 17.11
N LEU A 125 2.81 -4.71 16.22
CA LEU A 125 2.46 -4.80 14.80
C LEU A 125 3.51 -5.63 14.02
N PRO A 126 3.11 -6.25 12.89
CA PRO A 126 4.05 -6.92 12.00
C PRO A 126 5.02 -5.93 11.34
N ARG A 127 6.21 -6.40 10.92
CA ARG A 127 7.13 -5.63 10.08
C ARG A 127 6.48 -5.36 8.71
N SER A 128 6.64 -4.15 8.20
CA SER A 128 6.04 -3.72 6.93
C SER A 128 6.47 -4.57 5.74
N ARG A 129 5.54 -4.80 4.80
CA ARG A 129 5.80 -5.45 3.51
C ARG A 129 5.77 -4.45 2.36
N ALA A 130 4.92 -3.44 2.46
CA ALA A 130 4.84 -2.30 1.55
C ALA A 130 5.46 -1.04 2.16
N PHE A 131 5.93 -0.14 1.29
CA PHE A 131 6.40 1.20 1.65
C PHE A 131 5.68 2.26 0.82
N GLY A 132 5.31 3.38 1.43
CA GLY A 132 4.80 4.56 0.71
C GLY A 132 5.86 5.65 0.69
N TYR A 133 6.20 6.21 -0.47
CA TYR A 133 7.12 7.35 -0.55
C TYR A 133 6.41 8.66 -0.13
N PRO A 134 6.79 9.33 0.97
CA PRO A 134 6.18 10.60 1.38
C PRO A 134 6.41 11.68 0.32
N GLY A 135 5.33 12.28 -0.19
CA GLY A 135 5.33 13.33 -1.22
C GLY A 135 5.83 12.93 -2.62
N GLY A 136 6.64 11.88 -2.75
CA GLY A 136 7.30 11.47 -3.99
C GLY A 136 8.28 12.52 -4.56
N PRO A 137 8.92 12.24 -5.71
CA PRO A 137 9.20 10.89 -6.20
C PRO A 137 10.20 10.17 -5.29
N ALA A 138 10.43 8.87 -5.55
CA ALA A 138 11.51 8.13 -4.92
C ALA A 138 12.89 8.65 -5.36
N ALA A 139 13.88 8.53 -4.48
CA ALA A 139 15.29 8.71 -4.84
C ALA A 139 15.88 7.43 -5.46
N ASP A 140 16.84 7.54 -6.37
CA ASP A 140 17.47 6.40 -7.07
C ASP A 140 18.04 5.31 -6.12
N TYR A 141 18.48 5.70 -4.92
CA TYR A 141 19.01 4.77 -3.91
C TYR A 141 17.91 3.99 -3.16
N ALA A 142 16.64 4.40 -3.26
CA ALA A 142 15.58 3.89 -2.41
C ALA A 142 15.13 2.45 -2.76
N PRO A 143 14.93 2.05 -4.04
CA PRO A 143 14.63 0.66 -4.39
C PRO A 143 15.62 -0.38 -3.84
N PRO A 144 16.96 -0.24 -4.02
CA PRO A 144 17.90 -1.21 -3.44
C PRO A 144 17.95 -1.17 -1.90
N LEU A 145 17.72 -0.01 -1.28
CA LEU A 145 17.62 0.12 0.17
C LEU A 145 16.39 -0.62 0.72
N LEU A 146 15.19 -0.38 0.17
CA LEU A 146 13.97 -1.06 0.61
C LEU A 146 14.04 -2.58 0.43
N LYS A 147 14.68 -3.02 -0.68
CA LYS A 147 14.98 -4.45 -0.91
C LYS A 147 15.92 -5.02 0.15
N LYS A 148 16.99 -4.30 0.54
CA LYS A 148 17.90 -4.66 1.65
C LYS A 148 17.15 -4.74 2.98
N LEU A 149 16.24 -3.81 3.26
CA LEU A 149 15.44 -3.75 4.49
C LEU A 149 14.28 -4.77 4.52
N GLY A 150 14.08 -5.54 3.45
CA GLY A 150 13.17 -6.68 3.42
C GLY A 150 11.72 -6.35 3.04
N PHE A 151 11.47 -5.16 2.47
CA PHE A 151 10.18 -4.84 1.83
C PHE A 151 9.94 -5.73 0.59
N ARG A 152 8.74 -5.69 0.04
CA ARG A 152 8.35 -6.38 -1.21
C ARG A 152 7.83 -5.42 -2.26
N PHE A 153 7.11 -4.39 -1.81
CA PHE A 153 6.52 -3.38 -2.67
C PHE A 153 6.86 -1.98 -2.13
N ALA A 154 6.95 -1.01 -3.02
CA ALA A 154 6.90 0.40 -2.64
C ALA A 154 6.15 1.20 -3.71
N ARG A 155 5.30 2.14 -3.27
CA ARG A 155 4.46 2.95 -4.15
C ARG A 155 4.79 4.43 -4.07
N THR A 156 4.83 5.04 -5.24
CA THR A 156 4.97 6.49 -5.47
C THR A 156 3.58 7.11 -5.67
N VAL A 157 3.50 8.37 -6.10
CA VAL A 157 2.26 9.02 -6.54
C VAL A 157 2.46 9.48 -7.99
N GLU A 158 1.73 8.88 -8.92
CA GLU A 158 1.84 9.08 -10.37
C GLU A 158 0.46 8.89 -11.03
N ASP A 159 0.14 9.69 -12.05
CA ASP A 159 -1.16 9.62 -12.73
C ASP A 159 -1.24 8.52 -13.81
N ARG A 160 -1.11 7.26 -13.38
CA ARG A 160 -1.27 6.05 -14.21
C ARG A 160 -1.57 4.82 -13.35
N ALA A 161 -2.05 3.75 -13.98
CA ALA A 161 -2.12 2.44 -13.34
C ALA A 161 -0.75 1.76 -13.27
N TRP A 162 -0.63 0.79 -12.37
CA TRP A 162 0.50 -0.12 -12.25
C TRP A 162 0.42 -1.22 -13.31
N GLU A 163 1.54 -1.50 -13.98
CA GLU A 163 1.71 -2.60 -14.92
C GLU A 163 2.67 -3.65 -14.31
N PRO A 164 2.17 -4.71 -13.62
CA PRO A 164 3.00 -5.63 -12.84
C PRO A 164 4.15 -6.32 -13.59
N ASP A 165 4.00 -6.55 -14.90
CA ASP A 165 5.01 -7.18 -15.75
C ASP A 165 6.09 -6.21 -16.26
N ARG A 166 6.01 -4.91 -15.89
CA ARG A 166 6.83 -3.82 -16.46
C ARG A 166 7.38 -2.84 -15.43
N ASP A 167 6.58 -2.44 -14.46
CA ASP A 167 6.98 -1.53 -13.40
C ASP A 167 7.90 -2.23 -12.39
N ASP A 168 8.88 -1.49 -11.87
CA ASP A 168 9.65 -1.97 -10.71
C ASP A 168 8.69 -2.08 -9.50
N PRO A 169 8.64 -3.23 -8.79
CA PRO A 169 7.78 -3.37 -7.61
C PRO A 169 8.09 -2.39 -6.47
N TYR A 170 9.25 -1.72 -6.51
CA TYR A 170 9.61 -0.62 -5.61
C TYR A 170 9.31 0.78 -6.17
N LEU A 171 8.68 0.91 -7.34
CA LEU A 171 8.26 2.19 -7.94
C LEU A 171 6.83 2.11 -8.49
N ILE A 172 5.94 1.46 -7.73
CA ILE A 172 4.55 1.22 -8.15
C ILE A 172 3.81 2.56 -8.23
N PRO A 173 3.25 2.94 -9.40
CA PRO A 173 2.48 4.18 -9.54
C PRO A 173 1.17 4.08 -8.77
N ALA A 174 0.73 5.19 -8.19
CA ALA A 174 -0.56 5.27 -7.53
C ALA A 174 -1.22 6.62 -7.75
N VAL A 175 -2.51 6.60 -8.06
CA VAL A 175 -3.31 7.78 -8.34
C VAL A 175 -3.89 8.31 -7.03
N ALA A 176 -3.55 9.55 -6.68
CA ALA A 176 -4.19 10.24 -5.57
C ALA A 176 -5.66 10.52 -5.90
N VAL A 177 -6.55 10.25 -4.95
CA VAL A 177 -7.99 10.51 -5.05
C VAL A 177 -8.38 11.50 -3.95
N HIS A 178 -8.73 12.71 -4.38
CA HIS A 178 -9.12 13.83 -3.53
C HIS A 178 -9.96 14.84 -4.32
N GLY A 179 -10.59 15.77 -3.60
CA GLY A 179 -11.40 16.84 -4.16
C GLY A 179 -12.90 16.67 -3.92
N ALA A 180 -13.70 17.51 -4.59
CA ALA A 180 -15.14 17.61 -4.38
C ALA A 180 -15.99 16.76 -5.33
N ASP A 181 -15.37 16.01 -6.25
CA ASP A 181 -16.05 15.18 -7.25
C ASP A 181 -15.27 13.89 -7.56
N ASP A 182 -15.92 12.93 -8.23
CA ASP A 182 -15.36 11.61 -8.52
C ASP A 182 -14.37 11.60 -9.71
N SER A 183 -13.95 12.75 -10.24
CA SER A 183 -13.11 12.82 -11.46
C SER A 183 -11.78 12.06 -11.32
N ASN A 184 -11.16 12.13 -10.14
CA ASN A 184 -9.87 11.51 -9.85
C ASN A 184 -10.02 9.97 -9.78
N PHE A 185 -11.06 9.51 -9.08
CA PHE A 185 -11.45 8.11 -9.02
C PHE A 185 -11.83 7.53 -10.40
N ARG A 186 -12.67 8.24 -11.17
CA ARG A 186 -13.05 7.86 -12.54
C ARG A 186 -11.85 7.75 -13.46
N ARG A 187 -10.94 8.73 -13.41
CA ARG A 187 -9.67 8.74 -14.16
C ARG A 187 -8.81 7.53 -13.77
N ALA A 188 -8.60 7.27 -12.49
CA ALA A 188 -7.87 6.09 -12.02
C ALA A 188 -8.47 4.77 -12.54
N LEU A 189 -9.79 4.59 -12.45
CA LEU A 189 -10.48 3.41 -12.97
C LEU A 189 -10.44 3.28 -14.50
N SER A 190 -10.30 4.39 -15.24
CA SER A 190 -10.15 4.34 -16.70
C SER A 190 -8.86 3.61 -17.12
N TYR A 191 -7.79 3.69 -16.32
CA TYR A 191 -6.53 2.99 -16.58
C TYR A 191 -6.63 1.46 -16.46
N ALA A 192 -7.59 0.94 -15.68
CA ALA A 192 -7.87 -0.51 -15.63
C ALA A 192 -8.33 -1.06 -17.00
N GLN A 193 -8.99 -0.22 -17.80
CA GLN A 193 -9.45 -0.60 -19.15
C GLN A 193 -8.28 -0.84 -20.13
N SER A 194 -7.10 -0.30 -19.81
CA SER A 194 -5.84 -0.50 -20.56
C SER A 194 -5.05 -1.72 -20.09
N GLY A 195 -5.54 -2.49 -19.10
CA GLY A 195 -4.90 -3.70 -18.59
C GLY A 195 -3.95 -3.49 -17.40
N GLY A 196 -3.84 -2.27 -16.86
CA GLY A 196 -3.13 -2.01 -15.61
C GLY A 196 -4.01 -2.22 -14.37
N ILE A 197 -3.41 -2.19 -13.18
CA ILE A 197 -4.09 -2.22 -11.88
C ILE A 197 -4.02 -0.80 -11.28
N PRO A 198 -5.14 -0.07 -11.13
CA PRO A 198 -5.12 1.20 -10.41
C PRO A 198 -4.80 0.97 -8.92
N VAL A 199 -3.79 1.70 -8.43
CA VAL A 199 -3.55 1.85 -6.99
C VAL A 199 -4.13 3.20 -6.58
N LEU A 200 -5.09 3.20 -5.65
CA LEU A 200 -5.82 4.39 -5.21
C LEU A 200 -5.26 4.87 -3.87
N VAL A 201 -4.84 6.13 -3.78
CA VAL A 201 -4.35 6.76 -2.54
C VAL A 201 -5.33 7.80 -2.03
N TYR A 202 -5.87 7.59 -0.83
CA TYR A 202 -6.65 8.60 -0.10
C TYR A 202 -5.87 9.13 1.10
N HIS A 203 -5.99 10.42 1.39
CA HIS A 203 -5.39 11.03 2.59
C HIS A 203 -6.53 11.47 3.54
N GLY A 204 -7.28 12.51 3.20
CA GLY A 204 -8.39 12.97 4.05
C GLY A 204 -9.73 12.31 3.76
N ILE A 205 -10.39 11.76 4.80
CA ILE A 205 -11.78 11.30 4.73
C ILE A 205 -12.57 11.59 6.04
N PRO A 206 -12.81 12.85 6.41
CA PRO A 206 -12.17 14.05 5.87
C PRO A 206 -10.87 14.37 6.63
N ASP A 207 -9.99 15.16 6.03
CA ASP A 207 -8.88 15.84 6.68
C ASP A 207 -9.13 17.36 6.67
N ARG A 208 -9.17 17.96 7.87
CA ARG A 208 -9.46 19.40 8.03
C ARG A 208 -8.21 20.27 8.16
N LEU A 209 -7.02 19.67 8.26
CA LEU A 209 -5.74 20.39 8.25
C LEU A 209 -5.13 20.43 6.85
N HIS A 210 -5.37 19.41 6.02
CA HIS A 210 -4.80 19.26 4.68
C HIS A 210 -5.88 19.26 3.56
N PRO A 211 -6.65 20.35 3.40
CA PRO A 211 -7.79 20.40 2.47
C PRO A 211 -7.44 20.22 0.98
N TRP A 212 -6.16 20.21 0.62
CA TRP A 212 -5.69 19.93 -0.75
C TRP A 212 -5.67 18.42 -1.10
N VAL A 213 -5.74 17.53 -0.10
CA VAL A 213 -5.84 16.06 -0.25
C VAL A 213 -7.06 15.47 0.48
N ASP A 214 -8.08 16.30 0.70
CA ASP A 214 -9.34 15.92 1.35
C ASP A 214 -10.36 15.32 0.37
N THR A 215 -11.12 14.33 0.84
CA THR A 215 -12.27 13.73 0.16
C THR A 215 -13.47 13.76 1.11
N PRO A 216 -14.60 14.39 0.73
CA PRO A 216 -15.84 14.34 1.52
C PRO A 216 -16.26 12.90 1.83
N PRO A 217 -16.69 12.59 3.08
CA PRO A 217 -17.10 11.24 3.48
C PRO A 217 -18.15 10.60 2.57
N GLU A 218 -19.13 11.40 2.12
CA GLU A 218 -20.22 10.98 1.24
C GLU A 218 -19.73 10.65 -0.17
N LEU A 219 -18.68 11.33 -0.64
CA LEU A 219 -18.02 11.02 -1.91
C LEU A 219 -17.23 9.71 -1.80
N PHE A 220 -16.39 9.56 -0.78
CA PHE A 220 -15.67 8.31 -0.53
C PHE A 220 -16.62 7.12 -0.39
N GLU A 221 -17.73 7.27 0.34
CA GLU A 221 -18.74 6.21 0.47
C GLU A 221 -19.37 5.85 -0.89
N SER A 222 -19.70 6.85 -1.72
CA SER A 222 -20.21 6.65 -3.08
C SER A 222 -19.22 5.88 -3.97
N GLU A 223 -17.93 6.23 -3.90
CA GLU A 223 -16.85 5.58 -4.64
C GLU A 223 -16.64 4.12 -4.20
N MET A 224 -16.58 3.85 -2.89
CA MET A 224 -16.45 2.49 -2.37
C MET A 224 -17.69 1.63 -2.68
N ARG A 225 -18.90 2.19 -2.58
CA ARG A 225 -20.14 1.51 -2.99
C ARG A 225 -20.22 1.32 -4.51
N TYR A 226 -19.61 2.19 -5.33
CA TYR A 226 -19.43 1.96 -6.77
C TYR A 226 -18.53 0.74 -7.02
N LEU A 227 -17.35 0.66 -6.39
CA LEU A 227 -16.45 -0.51 -6.51
C LEU A 227 -17.19 -1.81 -6.17
N LYS A 228 -18.01 -1.80 -5.09
CA LYS A 228 -18.75 -2.98 -4.65
C LYS A 228 -19.81 -3.39 -5.65
N ARG A 229 -20.65 -2.44 -6.09
CA ARG A 229 -21.74 -2.69 -7.05
C ARG A 229 -21.22 -3.18 -8.39
N GLU A 230 -20.10 -2.62 -8.86
CA GLU A 230 -19.48 -3.03 -10.11
C GLU A 230 -18.63 -4.30 -9.98
N ASN A 231 -18.56 -4.93 -8.80
CA ASN A 231 -17.79 -6.15 -8.52
C ASN A 231 -16.28 -6.00 -8.77
N TYR A 232 -15.67 -4.92 -8.28
CA TYR A 232 -14.22 -4.81 -8.20
C TYR A 232 -13.65 -5.69 -7.08
N ARG A 233 -12.51 -6.32 -7.35
CA ARG A 233 -11.62 -6.90 -6.35
C ARG A 233 -10.76 -5.79 -5.76
N VAL A 234 -10.91 -5.51 -4.47
CA VAL A 234 -10.22 -4.43 -3.76
C VAL A 234 -9.19 -5.03 -2.80
N LEU A 235 -7.91 -4.72 -3.01
CA LEU A 235 -6.77 -5.40 -2.39
C LEU A 235 -5.91 -4.48 -1.52
N ALA A 236 -5.26 -5.08 -0.52
CA ALA A 236 -4.06 -4.55 0.12
C ALA A 236 -2.79 -5.05 -0.60
N PHE A 237 -1.64 -4.41 -0.36
CA PHE A 237 -0.38 -4.82 -0.99
C PHE A 237 0.04 -6.26 -0.63
N ARG A 238 -0.16 -6.70 0.62
CA ARG A 238 0.12 -8.07 1.07
C ARG A 238 -0.66 -9.15 0.32
N ASP A 239 -1.80 -8.80 -0.29
CA ASP A 239 -2.64 -9.78 -1.00
C ASP A 239 -2.02 -10.15 -2.37
N LEU A 240 -1.19 -9.26 -2.92
CA LEU A 240 -0.38 -9.46 -4.13
C LEU A 240 0.80 -10.43 -3.90
N LEU A 241 1.08 -10.82 -2.65
CA LEU A 241 2.07 -11.85 -2.32
C LEU A 241 1.48 -13.27 -2.31
N GLN A 242 0.16 -13.40 -2.47
CA GLN A 242 -0.58 -14.67 -2.36
C GLN A 242 -1.27 -15.07 -3.67
N SER A 243 -1.05 -14.29 -4.74
CA SER A 243 -1.62 -14.46 -6.08
C SER A 243 -0.63 -15.07 -7.06
#